data_AF-A0AAV6CWN1-F1
#
_entry.id   AF-A0AAV6CWN1-F1
#
_cell.length_a   1.000
_cell.length_b   1.000
_cell.length_c   1.000
_cell.angle_alpha   90.00
_cell.angle_beta   90.00
_cell.angle_gamma   90.00
#
_symmetry.space_group_name_H-M   'P 1'
#
loop_
_entity.id
_entity.type
_entity.pdbx_description
1 polymer ?
#
loop_
_entity_poly.entity_id
_entity_poly.type
_entity_poly.pdbx_seq_one_letter_code
_entity_poly.pdbx_strand_id
1 'polypeptide(L)'
;RAHEDPIQAVLTLEGGLRLFAGKIQDVDRRATEGFLRGTATIDGLDDFRGHTMRLAFQNEFAVAWLDGAPRATTPDLICVIDTVSGDAIGTETLRYGQRVTVIALPAPPILLTPKGIEHVGPRAFGYDLDFVSVFD
;
A
#
# COMPACT_ATOMS: atom_id res chain seq x y z
N ARG A 1 -23.18 -10.67 17.67
CA ARG A 1 -21.91 -10.38 16.97
C ARG A 1 -22.26 -9.45 15.82
N ALA A 2 -21.94 -8.16 15.91
CA ALA A 2 -22.09 -7.26 14.78
C ALA A 2 -21.07 -7.69 13.70
N HIS A 3 -21.54 -7.90 12.48
CA HIS A 3 -20.70 -8.15 11.31
C HIS A 3 -20.16 -6.80 10.82
N GLU A 4 -19.37 -6.11 11.64
CA GLU A 4 -18.70 -4.88 11.21
C GLU A 4 -17.59 -5.23 10.22
N ASP A 5 -17.51 -4.47 9.12
CA ASP A 5 -16.43 -4.58 8.14
C ASP A 5 -15.10 -4.32 8.89
N PRO A 6 -14.22 -5.34 9.05
CA PRO A 6 -13.00 -5.21 9.84
C PRO A 6 -12.08 -4.13 9.27
N ILE A 7 -12.13 -3.87 7.96
CA ILE A 7 -11.35 -2.81 7.33
C ILE A 7 -11.88 -1.44 7.77
N GLN A 8 -13.20 -1.25 7.81
CA GLN A 8 -13.78 0.02 8.28
C GLN A 8 -13.46 0.28 9.75
N ALA A 9 -13.41 -0.78 10.57
CA ALA A 9 -12.98 -0.65 11.96
C ALA A 9 -11.53 -0.15 12.06
N VAL A 10 -10.59 -0.72 11.30
CA VAL A 10 -9.19 -0.27 11.25
C VAL A 10 -9.09 1.18 10.77
N LEU A 11 -9.77 1.53 9.69
CA LEU A 11 -9.76 2.90 9.15
C LEU A 11 -10.26 3.92 10.17
N THR A 12 -11.32 3.58 10.91
CA THR A 12 -11.89 4.47 11.93
C THR A 12 -10.97 4.64 13.13
N LEU A 13 -10.35 3.55 13.60
CA LEU A 13 -9.48 3.56 14.78
C LEU A 13 -8.13 4.25 14.52
N GLU A 14 -7.54 4.01 13.35
CA GLU A 14 -6.21 4.51 12.99
C GLU A 14 -6.25 5.81 12.18
N GLY A 15 -7.45 6.34 11.89
CA GLY A 15 -7.62 7.50 11.02
C GLY A 15 -7.14 7.24 9.58
N GLY A 16 -7.29 6.00 9.10
CA GLY A 16 -6.78 5.56 7.81
C GLY A 16 -7.69 5.91 6.63
N LEU A 17 -7.16 5.73 5.42
CA LEU A 17 -7.89 5.89 4.16
C LEU A 17 -7.91 4.60 3.34
N ARG A 18 -9.06 4.23 2.78
CA ARG A 18 -9.14 3.19 1.75
C ARG A 18 -8.64 3.77 0.43
N LEU A 19 -7.57 3.20 -0.12
CA LEU A 19 -6.99 3.64 -1.38
C LEU A 19 -7.56 2.87 -2.58
N PHE A 20 -7.80 1.57 -2.42
CA PHE A 20 -8.22 0.69 -3.51
C PHE A 20 -8.82 -0.62 -3.00
N ALA A 21 -9.68 -1.26 -3.79
CA ALA A 21 -10.12 -2.63 -3.58
C ALA A 21 -10.10 -3.40 -4.89
N GLY A 22 -9.59 -4.63 -4.86
CA GLY A 22 -9.38 -5.36 -6.10
C GLY A 22 -8.90 -6.80 -5.94
N LYS A 23 -8.49 -7.39 -7.05
CA LYS A 23 -7.90 -8.73 -7.10
C LYS A 23 -6.48 -8.63 -7.63
N ILE A 24 -5.52 -9.26 -6.96
CA ILE A 24 -4.14 -9.34 -7.44
C ILE A 24 -4.11 -10.13 -8.75
N GLN A 25 -3.61 -9.50 -9.81
CA GLN A 25 -3.47 -10.09 -11.15
C GLN A 25 -2.05 -10.49 -11.48
N ASP A 26 -1.05 -9.88 -10.84
CA ASP A 26 0.34 -10.24 -11.06
C ASP A 26 1.19 -9.85 -9.85
N VAL A 27 2.24 -10.63 -9.60
CA VAL A 27 3.26 -10.32 -8.60
C VAL A 27 4.64 -10.70 -9.14
N ASP A 28 5.45 -9.69 -9.46
CA ASP A 28 6.84 -9.87 -9.86
C ASP A 28 7.76 -9.63 -8.65
N ARG A 29 8.74 -10.52 -8.46
CA ARG A 29 9.72 -10.44 -7.37
C ARG A 29 11.11 -10.73 -7.91
N ARG A 30 12.05 -9.85 -7.57
CA ARG A 30 13.47 -10.04 -7.83
C ARG A 30 14.25 -9.90 -6.53
N ALA A 31 15.12 -10.86 -6.26
CA ALA A 31 16.14 -10.69 -5.23
C ALA A 31 17.25 -9.80 -5.81
N THR A 32 17.39 -8.59 -5.27
CA THR A 32 18.42 -7.63 -5.70
C THR A 32 19.18 -7.16 -4.48
N GLU A 33 20.51 -7.29 -4.49
CA GLU A 33 21.42 -6.72 -3.47
C GLU A 33 21.01 -7.04 -2.01
N GLY A 34 20.48 -8.24 -1.76
CA GLY A 34 20.11 -8.71 -0.42
C GLY A 34 18.69 -8.36 0.04
N PHE A 35 17.91 -7.60 -0.76
CA PHE A 35 16.51 -7.28 -0.45
C PHE A 35 15.56 -7.91 -1.49
N LEU A 36 14.38 -8.32 -1.03
CA LEU A 36 13.30 -8.74 -1.91
C LEU A 36 12.61 -7.48 -2.43
N ARG A 37 12.83 -7.14 -3.70
CA ARG A 37 12.09 -6.06 -4.37
C ARG A 37 11.02 -6.65 -5.28
N GLY A 38 9.88 -6.02 -5.36
CA GLY A 38 8.82 -6.51 -6.21
C GLY A 38 7.76 -5.49 -6.55
N THR A 39 6.91 -5.90 -7.47
CA THR A 39 5.72 -5.15 -7.86
C THR A 39 4.51 -6.07 -7.85
N ALA A 40 3.37 -5.56 -7.40
CA ALA A 40 2.09 -6.23 -7.52
C ALA A 40 1.12 -5.37 -8.33
N THR A 41 0.36 -6.01 -9.21
CA THR A 41 -0.70 -5.36 -9.99
C THR A 41 -2.05 -5.87 -9.51
N ILE A 42 -2.96 -4.95 -9.23
CA ILE A 42 -4.29 -5.21 -8.67
C ILE A 42 -5.33 -4.63 -9.63
N ASP A 43 -6.21 -5.47 -10.16
CA ASP A 43 -7.36 -5.02 -10.93
C ASP A 43 -8.50 -4.64 -9.99
N GLY A 44 -9.07 -3.47 -10.21
CA GLY A 44 -10.14 -2.94 -9.37
C GLY A 44 -11.41 -3.78 -9.44
N LEU A 45 -12.03 -3.93 -8.27
CA LEU A 45 -13.35 -4.53 -8.09
C LEU A 45 -14.34 -3.46 -7.62
N ASP A 46 -15.64 -3.75 -7.79
CA ASP A 46 -16.73 -2.90 -7.34
C ASP A 46 -16.57 -1.43 -7.78
N ASP A 47 -16.48 -0.50 -6.84
CA ASP A 47 -16.34 0.94 -7.10
C ASP A 47 -15.03 1.31 -7.82
N PHE A 48 -14.04 0.40 -7.82
CA PHE A 48 -12.75 0.59 -8.49
C PHE A 48 -12.68 -0.12 -9.86
N ARG A 49 -13.78 -0.71 -10.34
CA ARG A 49 -13.79 -1.44 -11.62
C ARG A 49 -13.33 -0.54 -12.77
N GLY A 50 -12.40 -1.06 -13.58
CA GLY A 50 -11.83 -0.33 -14.73
C GLY A 50 -10.56 0.45 -14.38
N HIS A 51 -10.20 0.52 -13.10
CA HIS A 51 -8.94 1.09 -12.63
C HIS A 51 -7.97 -0.03 -12.25
N THR A 52 -6.67 0.29 -12.25
CA THR A 52 -5.60 -0.61 -11.84
C THR A 52 -4.70 0.07 -10.83
N MET A 53 -4.46 -0.62 -9.70
CA MET A 53 -3.44 -0.21 -8.74
C MET A 53 -2.17 -1.04 -8.92
N ARG A 54 -1.03 -0.38 -9.03
CA ARG A 54 0.29 -1.01 -8.96
C ARG A 54 0.94 -0.66 -7.63
N LEU A 55 1.42 -1.66 -6.93
CA LEU A 55 2.24 -1.49 -5.73
C LEU A 55 3.69 -1.80 -6.09
N ALA A 56 4.63 -1.04 -5.56
CA ALA A 56 6.02 -1.46 -5.50
C ALA A 56 6.48 -1.53 -4.05
N PHE A 57 7.27 -2.56 -3.76
CA PHE A 57 7.62 -2.93 -2.40
C PHE A 57 9.05 -3.45 -2.30
N GLN A 58 9.61 -3.30 -1.09
CA GLN A 58 10.80 -4.01 -0.62
C GLN A 58 10.40 -4.86 0.59
N ASN A 59 10.97 -4.59 1.76
CA ASN A 59 10.47 -5.09 3.04
C ASN A 59 9.07 -4.52 3.34
N GLU A 60 8.80 -3.28 2.92
CA GLU A 60 7.51 -2.60 3.04
C GLU A 60 6.95 -2.17 1.67
N PHE A 61 5.65 -1.86 1.62
CA PHE A 61 5.02 -1.23 0.46
C PHE A 61 5.47 0.24 0.37
N ALA A 62 6.25 0.57 -0.65
CA ALA A 62 6.89 1.87 -0.77
C ALA A 62 6.04 2.87 -1.57
N VAL A 63 5.38 2.41 -2.64
CA VAL A 63 4.58 3.26 -3.51
C VAL A 63 3.35 2.52 -4.02
N ALA A 64 2.21 3.21 -4.01
CA ALA A 64 0.98 2.80 -4.68
C ALA A 64 0.68 3.78 -5.83
N TRP A 65 0.65 3.28 -7.06
CA TRP A 65 0.16 4.03 -8.23
C TRP A 65 -1.26 3.60 -8.57
N LEU A 66 -2.14 4.57 -8.79
CA LEU A 66 -3.48 4.36 -9.36
C LEU A 66 -3.46 4.89 -10.79
N ASP A 67 -3.70 4.00 -11.77
CA ASP A 67 -3.68 4.32 -13.21
C ASP A 67 -2.43 5.09 -13.67
N GLY A 68 -1.28 4.74 -13.09
CA GLY A 68 0.02 5.35 -13.41
C GLY A 68 0.37 6.62 -12.61
N ALA A 69 -0.57 7.19 -11.86
CA ALA A 69 -0.31 8.34 -10.97
C ALA A 69 -0.01 7.88 -9.53
N PRO A 70 1.00 8.42 -8.84
CA PRO A 70 1.26 8.08 -7.44
C PRO A 70 0.06 8.50 -6.57
N ARG A 71 -0.50 7.55 -5.84
CA ARG A 71 -1.65 7.75 -4.95
C ARG A 71 -1.25 7.81 -3.48
N ALA A 72 -0.23 7.05 -3.09
CA ALA A 72 0.37 7.05 -1.76
C ALA A 72 1.84 6.61 -1.85
N THR A 73 2.67 7.11 -0.94
CA THR A 73 4.08 6.73 -0.79
C THR A 73 4.45 6.67 0.68
N THR A 74 5.44 5.84 1.03
CA THR A 74 6.14 5.93 2.32
C THR A 74 6.61 7.37 2.61
N PRO A 75 6.62 7.87 3.87
CA PRO A 75 6.34 7.15 5.12
C PRO A 75 4.87 6.94 5.48
N ASP A 76 3.90 7.43 4.70
CA ASP A 76 2.52 6.98 4.93
C ASP A 76 2.46 5.48 4.72
N LEU A 77 1.91 4.77 5.72
CA LEU A 77 1.96 3.32 5.75
C LEU A 77 0.97 2.78 4.72
N ILE A 78 1.48 2.09 3.70
CA ILE A 78 0.63 1.40 2.72
C ILE A 78 0.46 -0.04 3.21
N CYS A 79 -0.78 -0.44 3.46
CA CYS A 79 -1.11 -1.80 3.89
C CYS A 79 -1.97 -2.51 2.86
N VAL A 80 -1.69 -3.78 2.65
CA VAL A 80 -2.55 -4.68 1.86
C VAL A 80 -3.27 -5.61 2.83
N ILE A 81 -4.60 -5.59 2.79
CA ILE A 81 -5.46 -6.35 3.69
C ILE A 81 -6.27 -7.36 2.88
N ASP A 82 -6.38 -8.61 3.34
CA ASP A 82 -7.33 -9.56 2.78
C ASP A 82 -8.75 -9.04 2.96
N THR A 83 -9.49 -8.89 1.87
CA THR A 83 -10.82 -8.24 1.90
C THR A 83 -11.86 -9.09 2.62
N VAL A 84 -11.64 -10.40 2.75
CA VAL A 84 -12.58 -11.32 3.36
C VAL A 84 -12.27 -11.49 4.85
N SER A 85 -11.02 -11.76 5.21
CA SER A 85 -10.65 -12.01 6.61
C SER A 85 -10.33 -10.74 7.41
N GLY A 86 -9.87 -9.67 6.74
CA GLY A 86 -9.35 -8.48 7.40
C GLY A 86 -7.89 -8.59 7.86
N ASP A 87 -7.21 -9.69 7.54
CA ASP A 87 -5.80 -9.88 7.93
C ASP A 87 -4.86 -9.09 7.03
N ALA A 88 -3.77 -8.56 7.61
CA ALA A 88 -2.71 -7.94 6.83
C ALA A 88 -1.93 -8.97 6.02
N ILE A 89 -1.60 -8.61 4.77
CA ILE A 89 -0.82 -9.44 3.85
C ILE A 89 0.56 -8.79 3.68
N GLY A 90 1.60 -9.51 4.08
CA GLY A 90 2.99 -9.12 3.90
C GLY A 90 3.45 -9.18 2.44
N THR A 91 4.53 -8.47 2.13
CA THR A 91 5.11 -8.40 0.77
C THR A 91 5.56 -9.77 0.26
N GLU A 92 5.97 -10.66 1.17
CA GLU A 92 6.39 -12.05 0.94
C GLU A 92 5.21 -13.00 0.69
N THR A 93 4.02 -12.67 1.17
CA THR A 93 2.81 -13.51 1.09
C THR A 93 1.84 -13.10 -0.01
N LEU A 94 2.05 -11.98 -0.72
CA LEU A 94 1.22 -11.63 -1.88
C LEU A 94 1.21 -12.74 -2.94
N ARG A 95 0.04 -13.06 -3.48
CA ARG A 95 -0.17 -14.08 -4.51
C ARG A 95 -1.26 -13.65 -5.49
N TYR A 96 -1.13 -14.12 -6.72
CA TYR A 96 -2.18 -14.04 -7.73
C TYR A 96 -3.53 -14.54 -7.17
N GLY A 97 -4.60 -13.82 -7.50
CA GLY A 97 -5.97 -14.21 -7.20
C GLY A 97 -6.50 -13.76 -5.84
N GLN A 98 -5.66 -13.27 -4.92
CA GLN A 98 -6.13 -12.74 -3.65
C GLN A 98 -7.02 -11.51 -3.86
N ARG A 99 -8.12 -11.43 -3.11
CA ARG A 99 -8.98 -10.24 -3.05
C ARG A 99 -8.49 -9.36 -1.92
N VAL A 100 -8.04 -8.16 -2.26
CA VAL A 100 -7.33 -7.30 -1.33
C VAL A 100 -7.90 -5.89 -1.32
N THR A 101 -7.83 -5.27 -0.16
CA THR A 101 -8.09 -3.84 0.02
C THR A 101 -6.78 -3.19 0.41
N VAL A 102 -6.39 -2.15 -0.33
CA VAL A 102 -5.21 -1.35 -0.04
C VAL A 102 -5.67 -0.14 0.76
N ILE A 103 -5.01 0.09 1.90
CA ILE A 103 -5.27 1.23 2.78
C ILE A 103 -3.99 2.03 3.02
N ALA A 104 -4.14 3.29 3.38
CA ALA A 104 -3.09 4.12 3.95
C ALA A 104 -3.37 4.35 5.43
N LEU A 105 -2.33 4.39 6.26
CA LEU A 105 -2.36 4.90 7.64
C LEU A 105 -1.37 6.06 7.77
N PRO A 106 -1.63 7.06 8.64
CA PRO A 106 -0.77 8.23 8.78
C PRO A 106 0.60 7.84 9.31
N ALA A 107 1.65 8.45 8.75
CA ALA A 107 3.00 8.27 9.26
C ALA A 107 3.15 8.86 10.68
N PRO A 108 3.96 8.23 11.56
CA PRO A 108 4.38 8.87 12.81
C PRO A 108 5.04 10.25 12.55
N PRO A 109 4.72 11.30 13.33
CA PRO A 109 5.21 12.66 13.06
C PRO A 109 6.74 12.79 12.92
N ILE A 110 7.50 11.95 13.60
CA ILE A 110 8.97 11.95 13.50
C ILE A 110 9.48 11.59 12.09
N LEU A 111 8.73 10.76 11.35
CA LEU A 111 9.05 10.37 9.98
C LEU A 111 8.69 11.46 8.96
N LEU A 112 7.82 12.40 9.33
CA LEU A 112 7.39 13.52 8.49
C LEU A 112 8.34 14.73 8.58
N THR A 113 9.35 14.69 9.45
CA THR A 113 10.41 15.71 9.47
C THR A 113 11.24 15.63 8.18
N PRO A 114 11.92 16.72 7.76
CA PRO A 114 12.78 16.67 6.57
C PRO A 114 13.81 15.54 6.60
N LYS A 115 14.42 15.30 7.77
CA LYS A 115 15.37 14.20 8.00
C LYS A 115 14.70 12.81 8.00
N GLY A 116 13.47 12.72 8.50
CA GLY A 116 12.66 11.50 8.40
C GLY A 116 12.42 11.14 6.94
N ILE A 117 11.87 12.09 6.17
CA ILE A 117 11.58 11.91 4.75
C ILE A 117 12.85 11.57 3.95
N GLU A 118 14.00 12.16 4.28
CA GLU A 118 15.29 11.81 3.66
C GLU A 118 15.63 10.31 3.78
N HIS A 119 15.29 9.69 4.91
CA HIS A 119 15.63 8.29 5.20
C HIS A 119 14.54 7.28 4.88
N VAL A 120 13.26 7.67 4.96
CA VAL A 120 12.12 6.75 4.79
C VAL A 120 11.14 7.20 3.71
N GLY A 121 11.35 8.34 3.06
CA GLY A 121 10.55 8.79 1.94
C GLY A 121 10.83 8.00 0.65
N PRO A 122 10.06 8.23 -0.42
CA PRO A 122 10.11 7.42 -1.63
C PRO A 122 11.50 7.42 -2.30
N ARG A 123 12.26 8.52 -2.22
CA ARG A 123 13.63 8.61 -2.76
C ARG A 123 14.61 7.69 -2.05
N ALA A 124 14.46 7.48 -0.74
CA ALA A 124 15.28 6.53 0.01
C ALA A 124 15.08 5.08 -0.47
N PHE A 125 13.89 4.79 -1.01
CA PHE A 125 13.55 3.50 -1.62
C PHE A 125 13.87 3.41 -3.12
N GLY A 126 14.47 4.46 -3.70
CA GLY A 126 14.89 4.52 -5.10
C GLY A 126 13.82 5.01 -6.08
N TYR A 127 12.75 5.64 -5.61
CA TYR A 127 11.73 6.24 -6.47
C TYR A 127 11.93 7.77 -6.53
N ASP A 128 12.12 8.31 -7.73
CA ASP A 128 12.25 9.75 -7.95
C ASP A 128 10.87 10.45 -7.84
N LEU A 129 10.37 10.54 -6.61
CA LEU A 129 9.12 11.18 -6.23
C LEU A 129 9.36 12.06 -5.01
N ASP A 130 8.66 13.18 -4.89
CA ASP A 130 8.60 13.93 -3.63
C ASP A 130 7.51 13.31 -2.74
N PHE A 131 7.76 13.28 -1.42
CA PHE A 131 6.74 12.82 -0.48
C PHE A 131 5.64 13.88 -0.35
N VAL A 132 4.38 13.44 -0.50
CA VAL A 132 3.17 14.19 -0.20
C VAL A 132 2.28 13.26 0.60
N SER A 133 1.88 13.67 1.81
CA SER A 133 1.00 12.83 2.62
C SER A 133 -0.38 12.75 1.98
N VAL A 134 -1.03 11.59 2.10
CA VAL A 134 -2.44 11.44 1.69
C VAL A 134 -3.42 11.96 2.75
N PHE A 135 -2.91 12.43 3.88
CA PHE A 135 -3.66 12.94 5.03
C PHE A 135 -3.61 14.48 5.18
N ASP A 136 -2.88 15.15 4.29
CA ASP A 136 -2.80 16.62 4.22
C ASP A 136 -3.89 17.24 3.33
#